data_AF-A0A7Y9DR64-F1
#
_entry.id   AF-A0A7Y9DR64-F1
#
_cell.length_a   1.000
_cell.length_b   1.000
_cell.length_c   1.000
_cell.angle_alpha   90.00
_cell.angle_beta   90.00
_cell.angle_gamma   90.00
#
_symmetry.space_group_name_H-M   'P 1'
#
loop_
_entity.id
_entity.type
_entity.pdbx_description
1 polymer ?
#
loop_
_entity_poly.entity_id
_entity_poly.type
_entity_poly.pdbx_seq_one_letter_code
_entity_poly.pdbx_strand_id
1 'polypeptide(L)'
;MSEDTAPGADLGMITGLPLAAALEALLASLEPVRVTRHHRRPSRRPLGQQGRWPGPDPLSQRLGLTVPTLSALRERGQLEVFGPHPDEVRPVHELAAGESAAVSVAYVPHESVLDLPVEQALEAGATCVGVRYGHGHPWPPLVATPRTRRDPASGDFTVIDVQGQLVGVQHLWWSRTRMTWAVRGGADGGVDGGYDVEVLTGLTPLAAVRLLVSCNLFSAHGAA
;
A
#
# COMPACT_ATOMS: atom_id res chain seq x y z
N MET A 1 -0.05 3.17 -29.46
CA MET A 1 -1.20 2.66 -28.68
C MET A 1 -1.60 3.79 -27.77
N SER A 2 -2.80 4.35 -27.95
CA SER A 2 -3.26 5.49 -27.16
C SER A 2 -3.60 5.00 -25.75
N GLU A 3 -2.91 5.51 -24.74
CA GLU A 3 -3.32 5.37 -23.35
C GLU A 3 -4.58 6.22 -23.15
N ASP A 4 -5.74 5.57 -23.03
CA ASP A 4 -6.99 6.27 -22.76
C ASP A 4 -7.01 6.66 -21.28
N THR A 5 -6.31 7.75 -20.97
CA THR A 5 -6.32 8.37 -19.64
C THR A 5 -7.42 9.43 -19.64
N ALA A 6 -8.60 9.06 -19.17
CA ALA A 6 -9.64 10.05 -18.92
C ALA A 6 -9.30 10.85 -17.65
N PRO A 7 -9.57 12.16 -17.60
CA PRO A 7 -9.65 12.85 -16.31
C PRO A 7 -10.63 12.05 -15.43
N GLY A 8 -10.18 11.66 -14.25
CA GLY A 8 -11.04 10.95 -13.31
C GLY A 8 -12.17 11.88 -12.93
N ALA A 9 -13.36 11.34 -12.70
CA ALA A 9 -14.37 12.10 -11.97
C ALA A 9 -13.73 12.50 -10.64
N ASP A 10 -13.70 13.80 -10.35
CA ASP A 10 -13.40 14.25 -9.00
C ASP A 10 -14.59 13.84 -8.13
N LEU A 11 -14.42 12.73 -7.42
CA LEU A 11 -15.44 12.16 -6.55
C LEU A 11 -15.40 12.78 -5.14
N GLY A 12 -14.58 13.82 -4.95
CA GLY A 12 -14.35 14.49 -3.69
C GLY A 12 -13.46 13.71 -2.73
N MET A 13 -13.01 14.40 -1.68
CA MET A 13 -12.24 13.81 -0.59
C MET A 13 -13.10 12.81 0.21
N ILE A 14 -12.56 11.60 0.41
CA ILE A 14 -13.18 10.56 1.21
C ILE A 14 -12.74 10.74 2.67
N THR A 15 -13.66 11.15 3.54
CA THR A 15 -13.38 11.36 4.97
C THR A 15 -13.83 10.21 5.86
N GLY A 16 -14.69 9.30 5.35
CA GLY A 16 -15.26 8.21 6.12
C GLY A 16 -16.15 7.28 5.29
N LEU A 17 -16.84 6.38 5.98
CA LEU A 17 -17.86 5.48 5.40
C LEU A 17 -19.28 5.98 5.72
N PRO A 18 -20.30 5.67 4.89
CA PRO A 18 -20.22 4.93 3.62
C PRO A 18 -19.59 5.74 2.48
N LEU A 19 -19.11 5.05 1.44
CA LEU A 19 -18.57 5.70 0.25
C LEU A 19 -19.71 6.25 -0.62
N ALA A 20 -19.44 7.31 -1.38
CA ALA A 20 -20.40 7.83 -2.37
C ALA A 20 -20.71 6.76 -3.42
N ALA A 21 -21.98 6.63 -3.82
CA ALA A 21 -22.42 5.57 -4.74
C ALA A 21 -21.65 5.55 -6.08
N ALA A 22 -21.30 6.73 -6.61
CA ALA A 22 -20.49 6.85 -7.83
C ALA A 22 -19.07 6.26 -7.65
N LEU A 23 -18.47 6.45 -6.48
CA LEU A 23 -17.18 5.85 -6.13
C LEU A 23 -17.29 4.35 -5.94
N GLU A 24 -18.36 3.86 -5.30
CA GLU A 24 -18.58 2.43 -5.16
C GLU A 24 -18.72 1.74 -6.52
N ALA A 25 -19.51 2.33 -7.41
CA ALA A 25 -19.67 1.85 -8.78
C ALA A 25 -18.35 1.88 -9.56
N LEU A 26 -17.57 2.96 -9.43
CA LEU A 26 -16.25 3.05 -10.05
C LEU A 26 -15.32 1.93 -9.56
N LEU A 27 -15.15 1.78 -8.25
CA LEU A 27 -14.26 0.79 -7.66
C LEU A 27 -14.70 -0.65 -7.98
N ALA A 28 -16.01 -0.92 -7.97
CA ALA A 28 -16.56 -2.21 -8.34
C ALA A 28 -16.36 -2.54 -9.84
N SER A 29 -16.29 -1.51 -10.68
CA SER A 29 -16.07 -1.66 -12.12
C SER A 29 -14.60 -1.86 -12.52
N LEU A 30 -13.64 -1.71 -11.62
CA LEU A 30 -12.22 -1.91 -11.93
C LEU A 30 -11.97 -3.38 -12.26
N GLU A 31 -11.47 -3.65 -13.46
CA GLU A 31 -11.15 -5.00 -13.90
C GLU A 31 -9.68 -5.34 -13.69
N PRO A 32 -9.37 -6.60 -13.34
CA PRO A 32 -8.00 -7.05 -13.25
C PRO A 32 -7.35 -7.12 -14.63
N VAL A 33 -6.01 -7.15 -14.67
CA VAL A 33 -5.21 -7.43 -15.88
C VAL A 33 -5.81 -8.61 -16.65
N ARG A 34 -6.24 -8.37 -17.90
CA ARG A 34 -6.76 -9.42 -18.79
C ARG A 34 -5.57 -10.07 -19.49
N VAL A 35 -5.12 -11.20 -18.97
CA VAL A 35 -3.90 -11.90 -19.39
C VAL A 35 -3.81 -12.05 -20.91
N THR A 36 -2.76 -11.48 -21.51
CA THR A 36 -2.24 -11.94 -22.81
C THR A 36 -0.83 -12.51 -22.61
N ARG A 37 -0.78 -13.86 -22.59
CA ARG A 37 0.40 -14.76 -22.66
C ARG A 37 1.27 -14.95 -21.40
N HIS A 38 1.51 -16.23 -21.14
CA HIS A 38 2.55 -16.90 -20.34
C HIS A 38 3.54 -16.04 -19.54
N HIS A 39 3.08 -15.36 -18.49
CA HIS A 39 3.97 -14.96 -17.41
C HIS A 39 4.10 -16.12 -16.43
N ARG A 40 5.30 -16.72 -16.37
CA ARG A 40 5.66 -17.69 -15.31
C ARG A 40 5.42 -17.03 -13.96
N ARG A 41 4.72 -17.73 -13.06
CA ARG A 41 4.63 -17.33 -11.65
C ARG A 41 6.06 -17.18 -11.12
N PRO A 42 6.51 -15.99 -10.70
CA PRO A 42 7.76 -15.93 -9.94
C PRO A 42 7.53 -16.76 -8.68
N SER A 43 8.39 -17.75 -8.43
CA SER A 43 8.38 -18.46 -7.15
C SER A 43 8.72 -17.46 -6.06
N ARG A 44 7.72 -16.91 -5.38
CA ARG A 44 7.93 -16.00 -4.25
C ARG A 44 8.22 -16.83 -3.01
N ARG A 45 9.16 -16.36 -2.18
CA ARG A 45 9.49 -16.98 -0.88
C ARG A 45 8.25 -17.02 0.02
N PRO A 46 8.19 -17.96 1.00
CA PRO A 46 7.17 -17.93 2.04
C PRO A 46 7.09 -16.57 2.72
N LEU A 47 5.88 -16.14 3.09
CA LEU A 47 5.64 -14.83 3.72
C LEU A 47 6.43 -14.67 5.04
N GLY A 48 6.57 -15.77 5.80
CA GLY A 48 7.25 -15.86 7.09
C GLY A 48 8.77 -15.97 7.04
N GLN A 49 9.37 -16.19 5.87
CA GLN A 49 10.83 -16.13 5.72
C GLN A 49 11.37 -14.69 5.78
N GLN A 50 10.50 -13.72 6.05
CA GLN A 50 10.84 -12.33 6.22
C GLN A 50 11.33 -12.01 7.64
N GLY A 51 11.60 -12.96 8.55
CA GLY A 51 12.09 -12.65 9.91
C GLY A 51 11.01 -12.04 10.83
N ARG A 52 11.25 -11.96 12.15
CA ARG A 52 10.31 -11.35 13.12
C ARG A 52 10.98 -10.19 13.84
N TRP A 53 10.36 -9.01 13.78
CA TRP A 53 10.73 -7.84 14.59
C TRP A 53 9.66 -7.64 15.66
N PRO A 54 10.02 -7.19 16.88
CA PRO A 54 9.04 -6.98 17.94
C PRO A 54 8.16 -5.77 17.59
N GLY A 55 6.83 -5.96 17.56
CA GLY A 55 5.78 -4.92 17.59
C GLY A 55 5.88 -3.71 16.63
N PRO A 56 4.81 -2.90 16.52
CA PRO A 56 4.82 -1.67 15.70
C PRO A 56 5.67 -0.53 16.31
N ASP A 57 5.68 -0.38 17.63
CA ASP A 57 6.39 0.72 18.31
C ASP A 57 7.92 0.63 18.21
N PRO A 58 8.55 -0.55 18.39
CA PRO A 58 9.99 -0.68 18.20
C PRO A 58 10.43 -0.42 16.77
N LEU A 59 9.57 -0.66 15.77
CA LEU A 59 9.90 -0.38 14.37
C LEU A 59 9.93 1.12 14.09
N SER A 60 8.90 1.86 14.54
CA SER A 60 8.85 3.31 14.32
C SER A 60 10.01 4.03 15.02
N GLN A 61 10.33 3.64 16.25
CA GLN A 61 11.48 4.18 17.00
C GLN A 61 12.82 3.83 16.34
N ARG A 62 12.98 2.60 15.85
CA ARG A 62 14.23 2.16 15.22
C ARG A 62 14.45 2.77 13.84
N LEU A 63 13.38 2.96 13.06
CA LEU A 63 13.48 3.56 11.73
C LEU A 63 13.58 5.09 11.79
N GLY A 64 13.02 5.72 12.83
CA GLY A 64 12.84 7.16 12.88
C GLY A 64 11.75 7.67 11.95
N LEU A 65 10.76 6.81 11.61
CA LEU A 65 9.61 7.14 10.76
C LEU A 65 8.35 6.46 11.28
N THR A 66 7.19 7.08 11.11
CA THR A 66 5.90 6.48 11.46
C THR A 66 5.46 5.50 10.37
N VAL A 67 5.40 4.21 10.70
CA VAL A 67 4.91 3.19 9.77
C VAL A 67 3.37 3.19 9.79
N PRO A 68 2.68 3.34 8.65
CA PRO A 68 1.22 3.30 8.63
C PRO A 68 0.71 1.93 9.05
N THR A 69 -0.30 1.91 9.92
CA THR A 69 -0.90 0.68 10.43
C THR A 69 -2.29 0.45 9.84
N LEU A 70 -2.58 -0.77 9.39
CA LEU A 70 -3.93 -1.17 8.99
C LEU A 70 -4.77 -1.59 10.23
N SER A 71 -5.09 -0.63 11.09
CA SER A 71 -5.73 -0.87 12.41
C SER A 71 -6.99 -1.74 12.33
N ALA A 72 -7.83 -1.54 11.30
CA ALA A 72 -9.04 -2.33 11.10
C ALA A 72 -8.77 -3.83 10.89
N LEU A 73 -7.60 -4.25 10.39
CA LEU A 73 -7.24 -5.68 10.31
C LEU A 73 -6.89 -6.25 11.68
N ARG A 74 -6.24 -5.47 12.54
CA ARG A 74 -5.94 -5.88 13.92
C ARG A 74 -7.21 -6.01 14.75
N GLU A 75 -8.15 -5.08 14.59
CA GLU A 75 -9.47 -5.13 15.24
C GLU A 75 -10.28 -6.36 14.79
N ARG A 76 -10.05 -6.85 13.57
CA ARG A 76 -10.60 -8.11 13.06
C ARG A 76 -9.85 -9.36 13.52
N GLY A 77 -8.85 -9.20 14.40
CA GLY A 77 -8.06 -10.30 14.96
C GLY A 77 -6.91 -10.80 14.09
N GLN A 78 -6.54 -10.09 13.02
CA GLN A 78 -5.34 -10.48 12.25
C GLN A 78 -4.06 -10.16 13.03
N LEU A 79 -3.08 -11.06 12.89
CA LEU A 79 -1.75 -10.93 13.45
C LEU A 79 -0.90 -10.01 12.57
N GLU A 80 -0.30 -9.00 13.18
CA GLU A 80 0.66 -8.10 12.54
C GLU A 80 2.08 -8.66 12.70
N VAL A 81 2.73 -8.94 11.57
CA VAL A 81 4.05 -9.59 11.49
C VAL A 81 4.97 -8.71 10.68
N PHE A 82 6.09 -8.32 11.28
CA PHE A 82 7.10 -7.48 10.63
C PHE A 82 8.20 -8.34 10.04
N GLY A 83 8.61 -8.02 8.82
CA GLY A 83 9.74 -8.68 8.20
C GLY A 83 10.63 -7.78 7.36
N PRO A 84 11.98 -7.95 7.40
CA PRO A 84 12.89 -7.38 6.45
C PRO A 84 12.43 -7.53 5.01
N HIS A 85 12.46 -6.41 4.32
CA HIS A 85 12.63 -6.42 2.88
C HIS A 85 13.97 -7.12 2.57
N PRO A 86 14.18 -7.69 1.37
CA PRO A 86 15.49 -8.22 0.95
C PRO A 86 16.66 -7.22 1.08
N ASP A 87 16.36 -5.93 1.21
CA ASP A 87 17.34 -4.89 1.50
C ASP A 87 17.51 -4.71 3.02
N GLU A 88 18.74 -4.47 3.46
CA GLU A 88 19.05 -4.24 4.87
C GLU A 88 18.22 -3.07 5.43
N VAL A 89 17.38 -3.38 6.42
CA VAL A 89 16.54 -2.39 7.10
C VAL A 89 17.44 -1.51 7.97
N ARG A 90 17.71 -0.29 7.51
CA ARG A 90 18.55 0.70 8.18
C ARG A 90 17.70 1.88 8.67
N PRO A 91 17.99 2.47 9.85
CA PRO A 91 17.39 3.73 10.27
C PRO A 91 17.50 4.83 9.20
N VAL A 92 16.50 5.69 9.08
CA VAL A 92 16.47 6.76 8.04
C VAL A 92 17.71 7.65 8.12
N HIS A 93 18.14 8.00 9.32
CA HIS A 93 19.30 8.86 9.55
C HIS A 93 20.66 8.22 9.17
N GLU A 94 20.69 6.90 8.94
CA GLU A 94 21.88 6.19 8.47
C GLU A 94 21.93 6.06 6.94
N LEU A 95 20.87 6.48 6.23
CA LEU A 95 20.83 6.44 4.77
C LEU A 95 21.55 7.65 4.18
N ALA A 96 22.56 7.39 3.34
CA ALA A 96 23.22 8.47 2.60
C ALA A 96 22.30 9.06 1.52
N ALA A 97 22.66 10.25 1.01
CA ALA A 97 22.01 10.80 -0.17
C ALA A 97 22.16 9.84 -1.35
N GLY A 98 21.06 9.52 -2.01
CA GLY A 98 20.96 8.49 -3.06
C GLY A 98 20.53 7.11 -2.55
N GLU A 99 20.50 6.87 -1.23
CA GLU A 99 20.16 5.57 -0.66
C GLU A 99 18.68 5.45 -0.28
N SER A 100 18.17 4.22 -0.38
CA SER A 100 16.84 3.85 0.09
C SER A 100 16.88 2.51 0.81
N ALA A 101 15.94 2.33 1.73
CA ALA A 101 15.65 1.04 2.35
C ALA A 101 14.14 0.79 2.34
N ALA A 102 13.75 -0.43 2.69
CA ALA A 102 12.35 -0.81 2.73
C ALA A 102 12.06 -1.74 3.90
N VAL A 103 10.83 -1.74 4.37
CA VAL A 103 10.30 -2.65 5.38
C VAL A 103 8.97 -3.22 4.92
N SER A 104 8.70 -4.47 5.29
CA SER A 104 7.43 -5.12 5.02
C SER A 104 6.69 -5.45 6.32
N VAL A 105 5.38 -5.25 6.31
CA VAL A 105 4.45 -5.65 7.37
C VAL A 105 3.41 -6.55 6.75
N ALA A 106 3.17 -7.72 7.32
CA ALA A 106 2.12 -8.62 6.92
C ALA A 106 1.05 -8.70 8.01
N TYR A 107 -0.21 -8.51 7.62
CA TYR A 107 -1.37 -8.83 8.43
C TYR A 107 -1.88 -10.20 7.97
N VAL A 108 -1.89 -11.18 8.88
CA VAL A 108 -2.29 -12.55 8.58
C VAL A 108 -3.41 -13.02 9.49
N PRO A 109 -4.41 -13.76 8.99
CA PRO A 109 -5.52 -14.22 9.83
C PRO A 109 -5.12 -15.29 10.86
N HIS A 110 -4.03 -16.02 10.62
CA HIS A 110 -3.48 -17.03 11.52
C HIS A 110 -2.02 -17.33 11.15
N GLU A 111 -1.23 -17.86 12.08
CA GLU A 111 0.23 -18.01 11.89
C GLU A 111 0.62 -18.94 10.74
N SER A 112 -0.15 -20.00 10.43
CA SER A 112 0.20 -20.92 9.34
C SER A 112 0.16 -20.30 7.94
N VAL A 113 -0.44 -19.11 7.78
CA VAL A 113 -0.37 -18.34 6.53
C VAL A 113 1.07 -17.87 6.23
N LEU A 114 1.91 -17.75 7.25
CA LEU A 114 3.31 -17.34 7.08
C LEU A 114 4.12 -18.37 6.29
N ASP A 115 3.76 -19.64 6.35
CA ASP A 115 4.49 -20.69 5.60
C ASP A 115 4.08 -20.74 4.12
N LEU A 116 3.05 -19.99 3.74
CA LEU A 116 2.56 -19.94 2.37
C LEU A 116 3.39 -18.97 1.52
N PRO A 117 3.58 -19.27 0.23
CA PRO A 117 4.01 -18.27 -0.75
C PRO A 117 3.08 -17.06 -0.70
N VAL A 118 3.62 -15.84 -0.85
CA VAL A 118 2.86 -14.56 -0.79
C VAL A 118 1.53 -14.63 -1.54
N GLU A 119 1.53 -15.26 -2.71
CA GLU A 119 0.35 -15.43 -3.55
C GLU A 119 -0.80 -16.17 -2.86
N GLN A 120 -0.48 -17.33 -2.29
CA GLN A 120 -1.42 -18.16 -1.57
C GLN A 120 -1.79 -17.54 -0.23
N ALA A 121 -0.86 -16.80 0.39
CA ALA A 121 -1.13 -16.07 1.62
C ALA A 121 -2.19 -14.97 1.40
N LEU A 122 -2.11 -14.22 0.30
CA LEU A 122 -3.11 -13.21 -0.06
C LEU A 122 -4.48 -13.85 -0.35
N GLU A 123 -4.51 -14.99 -1.04
CA GLU A 123 -5.74 -15.78 -1.26
C GLU A 123 -6.33 -16.29 0.07
N ALA A 124 -5.47 -16.63 1.03
CA ALA A 124 -5.86 -17.02 2.39
C ALA A 124 -6.26 -15.82 3.28
N GLY A 125 -6.28 -14.59 2.75
CA GLY A 125 -6.74 -13.40 3.46
C GLY A 125 -5.65 -12.55 4.11
N ALA A 126 -4.37 -12.80 3.79
CA ALA A 126 -3.29 -11.91 4.19
C ALA A 126 -3.36 -10.55 3.48
N THR A 127 -2.82 -9.53 4.11
CA THR A 127 -2.56 -8.22 3.50
C THR A 127 -1.13 -7.80 3.81
N CYS A 128 -0.37 -7.42 2.79
CA CYS A 128 1.03 -7.02 2.92
C CYS A 128 1.14 -5.51 2.72
N VAL A 129 1.96 -4.85 3.53
CA VAL A 129 2.30 -3.43 3.45
C VAL A 129 3.81 -3.34 3.26
N GLY A 130 4.26 -2.79 2.14
CA GLY A 130 5.64 -2.40 1.91
C GLY A 130 5.79 -0.90 2.13
N VAL A 131 6.79 -0.49 2.89
CA VAL A 131 7.16 0.92 3.08
C VAL A 131 8.57 1.11 2.58
N ARG A 132 8.77 2.03 1.64
CA ARG A 132 10.08 2.34 1.07
C ARG A 132 10.44 3.78 1.37
N TYR A 133 11.61 4.00 1.97
CA TYR A 133 12.04 5.29 2.53
C TYR A 133 13.49 5.58 2.16
N GLY A 134 13.91 6.84 2.30
CA GLY A 134 15.27 7.30 2.03
C GLY A 134 15.34 8.48 1.08
N HIS A 135 16.57 8.84 0.68
CA HIS A 135 16.86 10.03 -0.11
C HIS A 135 17.29 9.59 -1.50
N GLY A 136 16.46 9.68 -2.54
CA GLY A 136 16.97 9.58 -3.92
C GLY A 136 16.24 8.68 -4.90
N HIS A 137 15.13 8.04 -4.51
CA HIS A 137 14.28 7.46 -5.54
C HIS A 137 13.46 8.58 -6.20
N PRO A 138 13.33 8.61 -7.54
CA PRO A 138 12.23 9.34 -8.17
C PRO A 138 10.98 8.63 -7.67
N TRP A 139 10.39 9.21 -6.64
CA TRP A 139 9.05 8.86 -6.21
C TRP A 139 8.14 8.99 -7.43
N PRO A 140 7.13 8.13 -7.61
CA PRO A 140 6.12 8.37 -8.63
C PRO A 140 5.69 9.84 -8.51
N PRO A 141 5.68 10.63 -9.60
CA PRO A 141 5.29 12.02 -9.52
C PRO A 141 3.94 12.06 -8.82
N LEU A 142 3.82 12.93 -7.81
CA LEU A 142 2.57 13.15 -7.08
C LEU A 142 1.51 13.35 -8.15
N VAL A 143 0.61 12.37 -8.26
CA VAL A 143 -0.50 12.48 -9.20
C VAL A 143 -1.33 13.61 -8.62
N ALA A 144 -1.31 14.79 -9.26
CA ALA A 144 -1.90 16.00 -8.67
C ALA A 144 -3.43 15.97 -8.64
N THR A 145 -4.07 15.03 -9.33
CA THR A 145 -5.51 14.98 -9.51
C THR A 145 -6.03 13.55 -9.59
N PRO A 146 -7.21 13.26 -9.02
CA PRO A 146 -7.92 12.00 -9.27
C PRO A 146 -7.98 11.67 -10.77
N ARG A 147 -7.64 10.43 -11.11
CA ARG A 147 -7.65 9.96 -12.51
C ARG A 147 -7.98 8.49 -12.58
N THR A 148 -8.67 8.08 -13.64
CA THR A 148 -8.95 6.67 -13.90
C THR A 148 -8.38 6.30 -15.26
N ARG A 149 -7.63 5.20 -15.29
CA ARG A 149 -7.08 4.61 -16.50
C ARG A 149 -7.57 3.18 -16.60
N ARG A 150 -8.04 2.83 -17.79
CA ARG A 150 -8.39 1.45 -18.14
C ARG A 150 -7.28 0.89 -19.01
N ASP A 151 -6.64 -0.17 -18.55
CA ASP A 151 -5.50 -0.75 -19.25
C ASP A 151 -5.57 -2.27 -19.19
N PRO A 152 -5.86 -2.94 -20.31
CA PRO A 152 -5.92 -4.41 -20.33
C PRO A 152 -4.60 -5.10 -19.96
N ALA A 153 -3.45 -4.45 -20.19
CA ALA A 153 -2.12 -5.01 -19.97
C ALA A 153 -1.60 -4.79 -18.55
N SER A 154 -1.91 -3.65 -17.94
CA SER A 154 -1.48 -3.30 -16.58
C SER A 154 -2.59 -3.37 -15.53
N GLY A 155 -3.84 -3.60 -15.95
CA GLY A 155 -5.02 -3.62 -15.10
C GLY A 155 -5.61 -2.22 -14.92
N ASP A 156 -6.89 -2.16 -14.55
CA ASP A 156 -7.52 -0.88 -14.32
C ASP A 156 -6.97 -0.22 -13.06
N PHE A 157 -6.82 1.10 -13.15
CA PHE A 157 -6.22 1.92 -12.11
C PHE A 157 -7.04 3.19 -11.89
N THR A 158 -7.19 3.60 -10.65
CA THR A 158 -7.77 4.89 -10.29
C THR A 158 -6.96 5.56 -9.19
N VAL A 159 -6.97 6.89 -9.12
CA VAL A 159 -6.45 7.67 -8.00
C VAL A 159 -7.61 8.34 -7.32
N ILE A 160 -7.72 8.16 -6.00
CA ILE A 160 -8.77 8.72 -5.15
C ILE A 160 -8.14 9.52 -4.02
N ASP A 161 -8.86 10.51 -3.51
CA ASP A 161 -8.46 11.28 -2.33
C ASP A 161 -9.07 10.64 -1.07
N VAL A 162 -8.22 10.11 -0.20
CA VAL A 162 -8.60 9.56 1.11
C VAL A 162 -8.01 10.47 2.18
N GLN A 163 -8.86 11.22 2.88
CA GLN A 163 -8.48 12.12 3.97
C GLN A 163 -7.35 13.10 3.61
N GLY A 164 -7.35 13.63 2.39
CA GLY A 164 -6.33 14.56 1.87
C GLY A 164 -5.12 13.87 1.26
N GLN A 165 -5.06 12.53 1.29
CA GLN A 165 -4.00 11.74 0.67
C GLN A 165 -4.48 11.14 -0.65
N LEU A 166 -3.73 11.40 -1.72
CA LEU A 166 -3.98 10.76 -3.01
C LEU A 166 -3.44 9.32 -3.00
N VAL A 167 -4.37 8.38 -3.14
CA VAL A 167 -4.14 6.93 -3.12
C VAL A 167 -4.43 6.37 -4.51
N GLY A 168 -3.42 5.78 -5.13
CA GLY A 168 -3.59 4.95 -6.30
C GLY A 168 -4.14 3.59 -5.92
N VAL A 169 -5.19 3.14 -6.61
CA VAL A 169 -5.85 1.85 -6.45
C VAL A 169 -5.81 1.13 -7.79
N GLN A 170 -5.18 -0.05 -7.83
CA GLN A 170 -5.02 -0.84 -9.04
C GLN A 170 -5.57 -2.24 -8.83
N HIS A 171 -6.38 -2.71 -9.78
CA HIS A 171 -6.81 -4.10 -9.81
C HIS A 171 -5.83 -4.90 -10.66
N LEU A 172 -4.98 -5.66 -9.99
CA LEU A 172 -3.92 -6.44 -10.59
C LEU A 172 -4.41 -7.82 -11.03
N TRP A 173 -3.55 -8.49 -11.80
CA TRP A 173 -3.65 -9.91 -12.11
C TRP A 173 -3.95 -10.78 -10.87
N TRP A 174 -4.72 -11.85 -11.10
CA TRP A 174 -5.24 -12.77 -10.07
C TRP A 174 -6.10 -12.11 -8.99
N SER A 175 -6.87 -11.09 -9.39
CA SER A 175 -7.86 -10.45 -8.54
C SER A 175 -7.27 -9.81 -7.27
N ARG A 176 -6.02 -9.34 -7.35
CA ARG A 176 -5.34 -8.67 -6.25
C ARG A 176 -5.54 -7.18 -6.35
N THR A 177 -5.74 -6.52 -5.23
CA THR A 177 -5.75 -5.06 -5.20
C THR A 177 -4.41 -4.55 -4.67
N ARG A 178 -3.83 -3.61 -5.42
CA ARG A 178 -2.69 -2.82 -4.98
C ARG A 178 -3.16 -1.41 -4.66
N MET A 179 -2.80 -0.90 -3.48
CA MET A 179 -2.99 0.50 -3.11
C MET A 179 -1.62 1.14 -2.87
N THR A 180 -1.40 2.36 -3.35
CA THR A 180 -0.12 3.05 -3.21
C THR A 180 -0.30 4.52 -2.95
N TRP A 181 0.49 5.09 -2.06
CA TRP A 181 0.55 6.54 -1.82
C TRP A 181 1.94 6.93 -1.32
N ALA A 182 2.23 8.23 -1.32
CA ALA A 182 3.48 8.78 -0.83
C ALA A 182 3.20 9.75 0.33
N VAL A 183 3.95 9.60 1.42
CA VAL A 183 3.97 10.52 2.55
C VAL A 183 5.21 11.39 2.43
N ARG A 184 5.05 12.70 2.56
CA ARG A 184 6.17 13.66 2.51
C ARG A 184 6.45 14.16 3.91
N GLY A 185 7.72 14.22 4.28
CA GLY A 185 8.14 14.93 5.47
C GLY A 185 7.84 16.43 5.35
N GLY A 186 7.67 17.10 6.49
CA GLY A 186 7.29 18.51 6.58
C GLY A 186 8.35 19.47 6.02
N ALA A 187 7.93 20.71 5.77
CA ALA A 187 8.80 21.76 5.26
C ALA A 187 9.74 22.36 6.34
N ASP A 188 9.62 21.94 7.60
CA ASP A 188 10.24 22.61 8.76
C ASP A 188 11.64 22.09 9.14
N GLY A 189 12.40 21.58 8.15
CA GLY A 189 13.86 21.50 8.24
C GLY A 189 14.45 20.44 9.18
N GLY A 190 13.66 19.46 9.64
CA GLY A 190 14.14 18.33 10.44
C GLY A 190 14.18 17.03 9.65
N VAL A 191 15.32 16.69 9.03
CA VAL A 191 15.65 15.35 8.46
C VAL A 191 14.49 14.63 7.74
N ASP A 192 13.80 15.31 6.81
CA ASP A 192 12.52 14.84 6.31
C ASP A 192 12.63 14.09 4.95
N GLY A 193 13.03 12.82 5.02
CA GLY A 193 12.88 11.88 3.92
C GLY A 193 11.46 11.33 3.87
N GLY A 194 10.66 11.74 2.88
CA GLY A 194 9.35 11.11 2.63
C GLY A 194 9.47 9.60 2.34
N TYR A 195 8.34 8.90 2.36
CA TYR A 195 8.28 7.46 2.08
C TYR A 195 7.09 7.09 1.20
N ASP A 196 7.26 6.03 0.41
CA ASP A 196 6.18 5.39 -0.34
C ASP A 196 5.59 4.26 0.48
N VAL A 197 4.29 4.09 0.37
CA VAL A 197 3.56 2.95 0.92
C VAL A 197 2.93 2.19 -0.23
N GLU A 198 3.06 0.87 -0.19
CA GLU A 198 2.37 -0.07 -1.05
C GLU A 198 1.61 -1.07 -0.18
N VAL A 199 0.32 -1.22 -0.41
CA VAL A 199 -0.50 -2.25 0.20
C VAL A 199 -0.93 -3.23 -0.89
N LEU A 200 -0.69 -4.52 -0.67
CA LEU A 200 -1.13 -5.60 -1.54
C LEU A 200 -2.07 -6.52 -0.76
N THR A 201 -3.28 -6.74 -1.30
CA THR A 201 -4.32 -7.53 -0.64
C THR A 201 -5.09 -8.40 -1.63
N GLY A 202 -5.67 -9.50 -1.16
CA GLY A 202 -6.63 -10.32 -1.91
C GLY A 202 -8.05 -9.74 -1.96
N LEU A 203 -8.30 -8.60 -1.30
CA LEU A 203 -9.59 -7.91 -1.34
C LEU A 203 -9.86 -7.32 -2.73
N THR A 204 -11.14 -7.21 -3.09
CA THR A 204 -11.57 -6.41 -4.26
C THR A 204 -11.24 -4.93 -4.06
N PRO A 205 -11.13 -4.12 -5.12
CA PRO A 205 -10.79 -2.70 -4.99
C PRO A 205 -11.73 -1.94 -4.04
N LEU A 206 -13.04 -2.20 -4.13
CA LEU A 206 -14.03 -1.62 -3.23
C LEU A 206 -13.78 -2.01 -1.76
N ALA A 207 -13.54 -3.29 -1.50
CA ALA A 207 -13.30 -3.78 -0.13
C ALA A 207 -11.96 -3.27 0.43
N ALA A 208 -10.93 -3.14 -0.41
CA ALA A 208 -9.63 -2.60 -0.04
C ALA A 208 -9.71 -1.11 0.32
N VAL A 209 -10.44 -0.30 -0.46
CA VAL A 209 -10.65 1.12 -0.11
C VAL A 209 -11.48 1.27 1.15
N ARG A 210 -12.54 0.48 1.32
CA ARG A 210 -13.32 0.49 2.58
C ARG A 210 -12.45 0.14 3.78
N LEU A 211 -11.57 -0.87 3.65
CA LEU A 211 -10.59 -1.20 4.68
C LEU A 211 -9.69 0.01 4.98
N LEU A 212 -9.13 0.64 3.94
CA LEU A 212 -8.23 1.78 4.07
C LEU A 212 -8.89 2.94 4.82
N VAL A 213 -10.13 3.29 4.46
CA VAL A 213 -10.92 4.36 5.11
C VAL A 213 -11.27 4.04 6.56
N SER A 214 -11.45 2.76 6.90
CA SER A 214 -11.63 2.32 8.29
C SER A 214 -10.35 2.31 9.12
N CYS A 215 -9.18 2.47 8.49
CA CYS A 215 -7.91 2.50 9.21
C CYS A 215 -7.55 3.93 9.59
N ASN A 216 -6.92 4.08 10.75
CA ASN A 216 -6.36 5.36 11.15
C ASN A 216 -4.96 5.56 10.54
N LEU A 217 -4.90 5.84 9.24
CA LEU A 217 -3.62 5.86 8.49
C LEU A 217 -2.88 7.19 8.54
N PHE A 218 -3.62 8.28 8.77
CA PHE A 218 -3.13 9.64 8.55
C PHE A 218 -3.15 10.52 9.81
N SER A 219 -3.60 10.03 10.97
CA SER A 219 -3.71 10.85 12.21
C SER A 219 -2.38 11.08 12.95
N ALA A 220 -1.24 11.10 12.25
CA ALA A 220 0.05 11.43 12.85
C ALA A 220 0.59 12.81 12.42
N HIS A 221 -0.22 13.68 11.81
CA HIS A 221 0.19 15.05 11.45
C HIS A 221 -0.78 16.11 12.01
N GLY A 222 -1.07 16.05 13.31
CA GLY A 222 -1.89 17.08 13.95
C GLY A 222 -2.12 16.86 15.44
N ALA A 223 -1.07 17.05 16.26
CA ALA A 223 -1.15 17.58 17.62
C ALA A 223 0.23 17.49 18.30
N ALA A 224 1.08 18.51 18.06
CA ALA A 224 1.98 19.11 19.06
C ALA A 224 2.60 20.37 18.43
#